data_AF-A0AAF5CUU8-F1
#
_entry.id   AF-A0AAF5CUU8-F1
#
_cell.length_a   1.000
_cell.length_b   1.000
_cell.length_c   1.000
_cell.angle_alpha   90.00
_cell.angle_beta   90.00
_cell.angle_gamma   90.00
#
_symmetry.space_group_name_H-M   'P 1'
#
loop_
_entity.id
_entity.type
_entity.pdbx_description
1 polymer ?
#
loop_
_entity_poly.entity_id
_entity_poly.type
_entity_poly.pdbx_seq_one_letter_code
_entity_poly.pdbx_strand_id
1 'polypeptide(L)'
;MEEQEAKIGTNIKFLKYAASKAPLLLEVSERSGLKITDIRDLKYLFDSLKIEKYHNLTLPSWVTNDLYSQLEDAVYTVWDLLGGQTKIGIPENTELIKLKCGNLLKKMINEMESSRDVIEQNGTNQKKYNIFSAHDSTVAAFLRTLGAKYGVLGDKEPNFASIVMVELWKDNNKNFFVEVLYSDDAESPFRSITKYITGCNNSSYCSLDTFITRSKKYLPDDIEKDCL
;
A
#
# COMPACT_ATOMS: atom_id res chain seq x y z
N MET A 1 10.84 12.73 0.46
CA MET A 1 9.57 12.22 -0.15
C MET A 1 9.04 13.14 -1.25
N GLU A 2 8.84 14.43 -0.98
CA GLU A 2 8.30 15.40 -1.94
C GLU A 2 9.09 15.47 -3.27
N GLU A 3 10.41 15.39 -3.21
CA GLU A 3 11.27 15.35 -4.40
C GLU A 3 10.94 14.15 -5.32
N GLN A 4 10.66 12.99 -4.73
CA GLN A 4 10.31 11.78 -5.50
C GLN A 4 8.92 11.89 -6.13
N GLU A 5 7.97 12.53 -5.44
CA GLU A 5 6.65 12.83 -6.01
C GLU A 5 6.74 13.90 -7.12
N ALA A 6 7.61 14.91 -6.96
CA ALA A 6 7.86 15.93 -7.98
C ALA A 6 8.43 15.34 -9.29
N LYS A 7 9.28 14.31 -9.19
CA LYS A 7 9.77 13.54 -10.36
C LYS A 7 8.65 12.85 -11.12
N ILE A 8 7.57 12.44 -10.45
CA ILE A 8 6.38 11.89 -11.12
C ILE A 8 5.64 13.00 -11.86
N GLY A 9 5.45 14.15 -11.20
CA GLY A 9 4.77 15.32 -11.77
C GLY A 9 5.40 15.84 -13.06
N THR A 10 6.72 15.68 -13.23
CA THR A 10 7.45 16.10 -14.44
C THR A 10 7.65 14.97 -15.47
N ASN A 11 7.19 13.76 -15.17
CA ASN A 11 7.33 12.62 -16.09
C ASN A 11 6.40 12.76 -17.30
N ILE A 12 6.92 12.64 -18.52
CA ILE A 12 6.15 12.82 -19.76
C ILE A 12 4.94 11.87 -19.86
N LYS A 13 5.02 10.64 -19.34
CA LYS A 13 3.90 9.69 -19.34
C LYS A 13 2.80 10.15 -18.38
N PHE A 14 3.19 10.67 -17.21
CA PHE A 14 2.25 11.26 -16.25
C PHE A 14 1.60 12.51 -16.82
N LEU A 15 2.37 13.42 -17.43
CA LEU A 15 1.82 14.63 -18.05
C LEU A 15 0.81 14.31 -19.17
N LYS A 16 1.11 13.31 -20.02
CA LYS A 16 0.17 12.83 -21.04
C LYS A 16 -1.11 12.25 -20.44
N TYR A 17 -0.98 11.48 -19.35
CA TYR A 17 -2.11 10.92 -18.63
C TYR A 17 -2.96 12.02 -17.95
N ALA A 18 -2.32 12.96 -17.24
CA ALA A 18 -3.01 14.07 -16.60
C ALA A 18 -3.76 14.93 -17.63
N ALA A 19 -3.14 15.21 -18.78
CA ALA A 19 -3.78 15.91 -19.88
C ALA A 19 -4.98 15.14 -20.46
N SER A 20 -4.91 13.80 -20.56
CA SER A 20 -6.04 13.00 -21.05
C SER A 20 -7.22 12.95 -20.08
N LYS A 21 -7.00 13.24 -18.80
CA LYS A 21 -8.06 13.35 -17.77
C LYS A 21 -8.65 14.76 -17.65
N ALA A 22 -8.11 15.76 -18.34
CA ALA A 22 -8.62 17.14 -18.25
C ALA A 22 -10.13 17.28 -18.54
N PRO A 23 -10.72 16.61 -19.56
CA PRO A 23 -12.17 16.67 -19.79
C PRO A 23 -12.99 16.14 -18.61
N LEU A 24 -12.53 15.05 -17.98
CA LEU A 24 -13.16 14.48 -16.80
C LEU A 24 -13.12 15.44 -15.61
N LEU A 25 -11.97 16.08 -15.36
CA LEU A 25 -11.84 17.06 -14.27
C LEU A 25 -12.76 18.27 -14.47
N LEU A 26 -12.89 18.75 -15.71
CA LEU A 26 -13.79 19.85 -16.05
C LEU A 26 -15.25 19.47 -15.84
N GLU A 27 -15.68 18.31 -16.34
CA GLU A 27 -17.06 17.81 -16.15
C GLU A 27 -17.43 17.68 -14.67
N VAL A 28 -16.52 17.11 -13.87
CA VAL A 28 -16.78 16.93 -12.43
C VAL A 28 -16.76 18.27 -11.71
N SER A 29 -15.87 19.20 -12.09
CA SER A 29 -15.83 20.55 -11.52
C SER A 29 -17.14 21.30 -11.77
N GLU A 30 -17.69 21.24 -12.99
CA GLU A 30 -18.96 21.86 -13.35
C GLU A 30 -20.15 21.24 -12.59
N ARG A 31 -20.23 19.90 -12.56
CA ARG A 31 -21.35 19.19 -11.94
C ARG A 31 -21.36 19.25 -10.41
N SER A 32 -20.19 19.28 -9.79
CA SER A 32 -20.06 19.34 -8.32
C SER A 32 -20.07 20.76 -7.76
N GLY A 33 -19.78 21.77 -8.59
CA GLY A 33 -19.56 23.15 -8.14
C GLY A 33 -18.22 23.36 -7.40
N LEU A 34 -17.37 22.33 -7.32
CA LEU A 34 -16.04 22.41 -6.72
C LEU A 34 -15.01 22.78 -7.79
N LYS A 35 -13.98 23.54 -7.40
CA LYS A 35 -12.83 23.80 -8.28
C LYS A 35 -11.88 22.61 -8.24
N ILE A 36 -11.98 21.72 -9.23
CA ILE A 36 -11.12 20.53 -9.36
C ILE A 36 -10.07 20.82 -10.42
N THR A 37 -8.81 21.02 -10.00
CA THR A 37 -7.72 21.40 -10.91
C THR A 37 -6.81 20.24 -11.28
N ASP A 38 -6.73 19.23 -10.43
CA ASP A 38 -5.95 18.04 -10.65
C ASP A 38 -6.60 16.79 -10.04
N ILE A 39 -5.90 15.66 -10.11
CA ILE A 39 -6.38 14.38 -9.59
C ILE A 39 -6.33 14.33 -8.05
N ARG A 40 -5.50 15.16 -7.40
CA ARG A 40 -5.47 15.27 -5.93
C ARG A 40 -6.74 15.96 -5.44
N ASP A 41 -7.19 17.02 -6.11
CA ASP A 41 -8.48 17.65 -5.85
C ASP A 41 -9.62 16.65 -6.07
N LEU A 42 -9.57 15.90 -7.19
CA LEU A 42 -10.58 14.89 -7.51
C LEU A 42 -10.68 13.82 -6.42
N LYS A 43 -9.55 13.42 -5.82
CA LYS A 43 -9.54 12.42 -4.74
C LYS A 43 -10.42 12.83 -3.56
N TYR A 44 -10.42 14.10 -3.15
CA TYR A 44 -11.21 14.55 -2.00
C TYR A 44 -12.72 14.39 -2.23
N LEU A 45 -13.19 14.74 -3.44
CA LEU A 45 -14.57 14.50 -3.83
C LEU A 45 -14.87 13.01 -3.94
N PHE A 46 -14.00 12.25 -4.60
CA PHE A 46 -14.18 10.82 -4.80
C PHE A 46 -14.25 10.05 -3.47
N ASP A 47 -13.48 10.46 -2.46
CA ASP A 47 -13.53 9.87 -1.12
C ASP A 47 -14.92 9.99 -0.50
N SER A 48 -15.54 11.17 -0.60
CA SER A 48 -16.91 11.41 -0.12
C SER A 48 -17.92 10.52 -0.87
N LEU A 49 -17.84 10.48 -2.20
CA LEU A 49 -18.70 9.63 -3.03
C LEU A 49 -18.52 8.14 -2.70
N LYS A 50 -17.29 7.69 -2.43
CA LYS A 50 -16.99 6.31 -2.06
C LYS A 50 -17.62 5.95 -0.71
N ILE A 51 -17.53 6.83 0.29
CA ILE A 51 -18.14 6.65 1.61
C ILE A 51 -19.67 6.61 1.52
N GLU A 52 -20.27 7.56 0.80
CA GLU A 52 -21.72 7.58 0.58
C GLU A 52 -22.19 6.29 -0.07
N LYS A 53 -21.51 5.85 -1.14
CA LYS A 53 -21.80 4.59 -1.82
C LYS A 53 -21.64 3.38 -0.90
N TYR A 54 -20.59 3.35 -0.09
CA TYR A 54 -20.33 2.26 0.87
C TYR A 54 -21.46 2.12 1.90
N HIS A 55 -22.04 3.23 2.35
CA HIS A 55 -23.16 3.26 3.28
C HIS A 55 -24.55 3.20 2.60
N ASN A 56 -24.62 2.86 1.30
CA ASN A 56 -25.85 2.83 0.51
C ASN A 56 -26.64 4.14 0.55
N LEU A 57 -25.95 5.28 0.70
CA LEU A 57 -26.56 6.60 0.58
C LEU A 57 -26.80 6.93 -0.90
N THR A 58 -27.76 7.82 -1.14
CA THR A 58 -28.07 8.28 -2.50
C THR A 58 -26.99 9.24 -2.96
N LEU A 59 -26.24 8.85 -3.99
CA LEU A 59 -25.28 9.72 -4.65
C LEU A 59 -25.99 10.83 -5.44
N PRO A 60 -25.32 11.97 -5.71
CA PRO A 60 -25.85 12.98 -6.61
C PRO A 60 -26.26 12.39 -7.97
N SER A 61 -27.37 12.86 -8.54
CA SER A 61 -27.96 12.29 -9.77
C SER A 61 -27.02 12.31 -10.99
N TRP A 62 -26.01 13.19 -10.98
CA TRP A 62 -25.03 13.30 -12.04
C TRP A 62 -23.89 12.26 -11.94
N VAL A 63 -23.77 11.54 -10.81
CA VAL A 63 -22.80 10.47 -10.57
C VAL A 63 -23.36 9.15 -11.11
N THR A 64 -23.17 8.91 -12.41
CA THR A 64 -23.52 7.62 -13.04
C THR A 64 -22.51 6.54 -12.66
N ASN A 65 -22.86 5.26 -12.85
CA ASN A 65 -21.92 4.15 -12.65
C ASN A 65 -20.67 4.27 -13.54
N ASP A 66 -20.85 4.75 -14.76
CA ASP A 66 -19.75 4.99 -15.70
C ASP A 66 -18.84 6.10 -15.20
N LEU A 67 -19.40 7.27 -14.84
CA LEU A 67 -18.64 8.37 -14.28
C LEU A 67 -17.89 7.93 -13.02
N TYR A 68 -18.56 7.26 -12.08
CA TYR A 68 -17.95 6.74 -10.86
C TYR A 68 -16.72 5.85 -11.16
N SER A 69 -16.85 4.95 -12.14
CA SER A 69 -15.74 4.06 -12.54
C SER A 69 -14.58 4.84 -13.16
N GLN A 70 -14.85 5.89 -13.93
CA GLN A 70 -13.83 6.79 -14.47
C GLN A 70 -13.10 7.56 -13.36
N LEU A 71 -13.82 8.02 -12.32
CA LEU A 71 -13.23 8.70 -11.16
C LEU A 71 -12.32 7.74 -10.38
N GLU A 72 -12.81 6.51 -10.15
CA GLU A 72 -12.07 5.48 -9.43
C GLU A 72 -10.75 5.13 -10.15
N ASP A 73 -10.79 4.88 -11.46
CA ASP A 73 -9.60 4.64 -12.29
C ASP A 73 -8.60 5.79 -12.20
N ALA A 74 -9.11 7.03 -12.32
CA ALA A 74 -8.29 8.23 -12.30
C ALA A 74 -7.56 8.41 -10.97
N VAL A 75 -8.30 8.32 -9.86
CA VAL A 75 -7.76 8.47 -8.51
C VAL A 75 -6.78 7.36 -8.19
N TYR A 76 -7.16 6.09 -8.39
CA TYR A 76 -6.30 4.96 -8.03
C TYR A 76 -5.05 4.86 -8.89
N THR A 77 -5.12 5.21 -10.19
CA THR A 77 -3.93 5.28 -11.03
C THR A 77 -2.90 6.27 -10.50
N VAL A 78 -3.33 7.48 -10.12
CA VAL A 78 -2.41 8.49 -9.59
C VAL A 78 -1.92 8.13 -8.19
N TRP A 79 -2.79 7.57 -7.34
CA TRP A 79 -2.41 7.17 -5.98
C TRP A 79 -1.40 6.02 -5.99
N ASP A 80 -1.52 5.08 -6.92
CA ASP A 80 -0.52 4.03 -7.12
C ASP A 80 0.83 4.60 -7.55
N LEU A 81 0.85 5.53 -8.51
CA LEU A 81 2.08 6.21 -8.92
C LEU A 81 2.73 6.95 -7.75
N LEU A 82 1.93 7.76 -7.02
CA LEU A 82 2.40 8.49 -5.84
C LEU A 82 2.84 7.54 -4.72
N GLY A 83 2.32 6.31 -4.67
CA GLY A 83 2.80 5.24 -3.79
C GLY A 83 4.11 4.58 -4.23
N GLY A 84 4.61 4.92 -5.42
CA GLY A 84 5.80 4.34 -6.04
C GLY A 84 5.54 3.07 -6.87
N GLN A 85 4.27 2.69 -7.07
CA GLN A 85 3.88 1.51 -7.84
C GLN A 85 4.05 1.75 -9.35
N THR A 86 4.40 0.71 -10.10
CA THR A 86 4.40 0.76 -11.58
C THR A 86 2.98 0.97 -12.10
N LYS A 87 2.76 2.03 -12.89
CA LYS A 87 1.48 2.33 -13.55
C LYS A 87 1.74 3.19 -14.78
N ILE A 88 0.83 3.18 -15.76
CA ILE A 88 0.94 3.98 -17.02
C ILE A 88 2.32 3.92 -17.71
N GLY A 89 3.02 2.79 -17.58
CA GLY A 89 4.37 2.58 -18.11
C GLY A 89 5.49 3.33 -17.38
N ILE A 90 5.22 3.96 -16.24
CA ILE A 90 6.24 4.49 -15.32
C ILE A 90 6.69 3.32 -14.42
N PRO A 91 7.99 3.01 -14.33
CA PRO A 91 8.49 1.91 -13.51
C PRO A 91 8.36 2.21 -12.01
N GLU A 92 8.46 1.15 -11.19
CA GLU A 92 8.46 1.24 -9.73
C GLU A 92 9.51 2.23 -9.21
N ASN A 93 9.10 3.12 -8.31
CA ASN A 93 10.00 4.01 -7.59
C ASN A 93 10.34 3.39 -6.22
N THR A 94 11.39 2.58 -6.21
CA THR A 94 11.89 1.91 -4.99
C THR A 94 12.20 2.90 -3.88
N GLU A 95 12.73 4.08 -4.22
CA GLU A 95 13.08 5.11 -3.23
C GLU A 95 11.83 5.69 -2.58
N LEU A 96 10.79 5.97 -3.37
CA LEU A 96 9.51 6.42 -2.82
C LEU A 96 8.85 5.36 -1.92
N ILE A 97 8.91 4.09 -2.31
CA ILE A 97 8.40 2.98 -1.47
C ILE A 97 9.19 2.88 -0.15
N LYS A 98 10.52 2.97 -0.21
CA LYS A 98 11.41 3.02 0.96
C LYS A 98 11.02 4.16 1.90
N LEU A 99 10.88 5.38 1.37
CA LEU A 99 10.55 6.57 2.15
C LEU A 99 9.15 6.51 2.79
N LYS A 100 8.16 5.91 2.11
CA LYS A 100 6.78 5.85 2.61
C LYS A 100 6.55 4.83 3.72
N CYS A 101 7.15 3.64 3.63
CA CYS A 101 6.87 2.58 4.62
C CYS A 101 8.05 1.66 4.93
N GLY A 102 9.24 1.95 4.38
CA GLY A 102 10.45 1.18 4.65
C GLY A 102 10.83 1.14 6.13
N ASN A 103 10.59 2.24 6.86
CA ASN A 103 10.86 2.29 8.31
C ASN A 103 9.94 1.36 9.12
N LEU A 104 8.66 1.22 8.72
CA LEU A 104 7.74 0.26 9.36
C LEU A 104 8.18 -1.18 9.07
N LEU A 105 8.56 -1.47 7.83
CA LEU A 105 9.11 -2.77 7.46
C LEU A 105 10.38 -3.09 8.25
N LYS A 106 11.31 -2.14 8.37
CA LYS A 106 12.54 -2.26 9.17
C LYS A 106 12.20 -2.55 10.63
N LYS A 107 11.23 -1.84 11.22
CA LYS A 107 10.76 -2.10 12.58
C LYS A 107 10.24 -3.53 12.72
N MET A 108 9.36 -3.99 11.84
CA MET A 108 8.82 -5.35 11.90
C MET A 108 9.91 -6.43 11.76
N ILE A 109 10.88 -6.24 10.86
CA ILE A 109 12.03 -7.14 10.71
C ILE A 109 12.84 -7.21 11.99
N ASN A 110 13.19 -6.06 12.58
CA ASN A 110 13.98 -6.02 13.81
C ASN A 110 13.27 -6.73 14.98
N GLU A 111 11.92 -6.62 15.06
CA GLU A 111 11.12 -7.32 16.07
C GLU A 111 11.14 -8.86 15.85
N MET A 112 11.12 -9.31 14.59
CA MET A 112 11.23 -10.73 14.25
C MET A 112 12.64 -11.28 14.53
N GLU A 113 13.70 -10.55 14.16
CA GLU A 113 15.08 -10.94 14.47
C GLU A 113 15.32 -10.99 15.98
N SER A 114 14.88 -9.98 16.72
CA SER A 114 14.97 -9.99 18.19
C SER A 114 14.23 -11.18 18.81
N SER A 115 13.07 -11.54 18.24
CA SER A 115 12.30 -12.72 18.68
C SER A 115 13.03 -14.03 18.38
N ARG A 116 13.63 -14.16 17.18
CA ARG A 116 14.49 -15.29 16.80
C ARG A 116 15.64 -15.44 17.79
N ASP A 117 16.40 -14.38 18.01
CA ASP A 117 17.61 -14.39 18.82
C ASP A 117 17.32 -14.81 20.27
N VAL A 118 16.21 -14.31 20.86
CA VAL A 118 15.76 -14.74 22.21
C VAL A 118 15.43 -16.24 22.23
N ILE A 119 14.72 -16.75 21.22
CA ILE A 119 14.31 -18.16 21.16
C ILE A 119 15.52 -19.08 20.95
N GLU A 120 16.50 -18.67 20.14
CA GLU A 120 17.73 -19.43 19.90
C GLU A 120 18.60 -19.52 21.16
N GLN A 121 18.56 -18.49 22.02
CA GLN A 121 19.20 -18.49 23.35
C GLN A 121 18.40 -19.25 24.42
N ASN A 122 17.38 -20.04 24.03
CA ASN A 122 16.44 -20.74 24.91
C ASN A 122 15.66 -19.81 25.86
N GLY A 123 15.56 -18.53 25.51
CA GLY A 123 14.73 -17.55 26.20
C GLY A 123 13.25 -17.67 25.79
N THR A 124 12.38 -16.97 26.52
CA THR A 124 10.97 -16.82 26.17
C THR A 124 10.72 -15.37 25.79
N ASN A 125 10.36 -15.11 24.53
CA ASN A 125 9.90 -13.78 24.15
C ASN A 125 8.54 -13.49 24.82
N GLN A 126 8.55 -12.51 25.71
CA GLN A 126 7.37 -12.04 26.45
C GLN A 126 6.42 -11.20 25.58
N LYS A 127 6.95 -10.51 24.56
CA LYS A 127 6.15 -9.70 23.65
C LYS A 127 5.65 -10.55 22.48
N LYS A 128 4.38 -10.96 22.55
CA LYS A 128 3.76 -11.84 21.53
C LYS A 128 3.27 -11.12 20.28
N TYR A 129 2.89 -9.85 20.39
CA TYR A 129 2.38 -9.08 19.26
C TYR A 129 2.67 -7.59 19.44
N ASN A 130 2.73 -6.88 18.31
CA ASN A 130 2.68 -5.42 18.24
C ASN A 130 1.46 -5.04 17.40
N ILE A 131 0.71 -4.01 17.79
CA ILE A 131 -0.45 -3.51 17.04
C ILE A 131 -0.15 -2.08 16.58
N PHE A 132 -0.35 -1.81 15.30
CA PHE A 132 -0.21 -0.49 14.70
C PHE A 132 -1.55 -0.07 14.12
N SER A 133 -2.25 0.83 14.81
CA SER A 133 -3.44 1.49 14.26
C SER A 133 -2.99 2.62 13.33
N ALA A 134 -3.40 2.58 12.06
CA ALA A 134 -2.90 3.49 11.03
C ALA A 134 -3.98 3.81 9.98
N HIS A 135 -3.56 4.19 8.77
CA HIS A 135 -4.44 4.60 7.68
C HIS A 135 -4.38 3.61 6.50
N ASP A 136 -5.34 3.72 5.59
CA ASP A 136 -5.34 3.03 4.29
C ASP A 136 -4.01 3.23 3.54
N SER A 137 -3.50 4.46 3.53
CA SER A 137 -2.22 4.84 2.96
C SER A 137 -1.04 4.09 3.60
N THR A 138 -1.10 3.79 4.90
CA THR A 138 -0.09 2.99 5.59
C THR A 138 -0.15 1.53 5.18
N VAL A 139 -1.35 0.94 5.15
CA VAL A 139 -1.56 -0.46 4.75
C VAL A 139 -1.11 -0.66 3.30
N ALA A 140 -1.54 0.22 2.39
CA ALA A 140 -1.16 0.16 0.99
C ALA A 140 0.35 0.37 0.79
N ALA A 141 0.95 1.35 1.48
CA ALA A 141 2.39 1.57 1.40
C ALA A 141 3.19 0.37 1.96
N PHE A 142 2.73 -0.25 3.05
CA PHE A 142 3.34 -1.46 3.58
C PHE A 142 3.26 -2.63 2.59
N LEU A 143 2.10 -2.88 1.98
CA LEU A 143 1.94 -3.90 0.94
C LEU A 143 2.83 -3.64 -0.29
N ARG A 144 3.12 -2.37 -0.61
CA ARG A 144 4.09 -2.01 -1.66
C ARG A 144 5.52 -2.38 -1.29
N THR A 145 5.94 -2.22 -0.02
CA THR A 145 7.24 -2.75 0.44
C THR A 145 7.31 -4.27 0.33
N LEU A 146 6.17 -4.97 0.44
CA LEU A 146 6.07 -6.40 0.20
C LEU A 146 5.96 -6.77 -1.28
N GLY A 147 5.92 -5.82 -2.22
CA GLY A 147 5.62 -6.10 -3.63
C GLY A 147 4.27 -6.79 -3.87
N ALA A 148 3.39 -6.77 -2.85
CA ALA A 148 2.17 -7.56 -2.81
C ALA A 148 0.90 -6.73 -3.07
N LYS A 149 0.99 -5.38 -3.06
CA LYS A 149 -0.17 -4.47 -3.19
C LYS A 149 -1.11 -4.88 -4.32
N TYR A 150 -0.59 -5.06 -5.54
CA TYR A 150 -1.41 -5.44 -6.69
C TYR A 150 -2.00 -6.85 -6.56
N GLY A 151 -1.24 -7.82 -6.03
CA GLY A 151 -1.72 -9.19 -5.83
C GLY A 151 -2.84 -9.28 -4.78
N VAL A 152 -2.88 -8.35 -3.81
CA VAL A 152 -3.83 -8.34 -2.69
C VAL A 152 -5.04 -7.45 -2.97
N LEU A 153 -4.82 -6.24 -3.52
CA LEU A 153 -5.84 -5.19 -3.67
C LEU A 153 -6.15 -4.85 -5.14
N GLY A 154 -5.37 -5.38 -6.09
CA GLY A 154 -5.38 -4.91 -7.46
C GLY A 154 -5.05 -3.42 -7.54
N ASP A 155 -5.88 -2.68 -8.25
CA ASP A 155 -5.77 -1.22 -8.36
C ASP A 155 -6.40 -0.47 -7.19
N LYS A 156 -7.17 -1.14 -6.33
CA LYS A 156 -7.90 -0.49 -5.24
C LYS A 156 -7.01 -0.13 -4.05
N GLU A 157 -7.58 0.67 -3.15
CA GLU A 157 -7.04 0.96 -1.82
C GLU A 157 -7.74 0.12 -0.74
N PRO A 158 -7.10 -0.11 0.43
CA PRO A 158 -7.65 -0.92 1.51
C PRO A 158 -9.02 -0.43 2.00
N ASN A 159 -9.91 -1.36 2.38
CA ASN A 159 -11.19 -0.98 3.00
C ASN A 159 -11.01 -0.61 4.47
N PHE A 160 -12.07 -0.02 5.05
CA PHE A 160 -12.16 0.22 6.49
C PHE A 160 -11.94 -1.06 7.29
N ALA A 161 -11.20 -0.92 8.40
CA ALA A 161 -10.86 -2.02 9.29
C ALA A 161 -10.09 -3.19 8.64
N SER A 162 -9.49 -2.99 7.46
CA SER A 162 -8.57 -3.97 6.88
C SER A 162 -7.31 -4.16 7.76
N ILE A 163 -6.75 -5.36 7.73
CA ILE A 163 -5.62 -5.74 8.59
C ILE A 163 -4.59 -6.49 7.76
N VAL A 164 -3.32 -6.08 7.85
CA VAL A 164 -2.17 -6.92 7.46
C VAL A 164 -1.55 -7.48 8.73
N MET A 165 -1.47 -8.80 8.83
CA MET A 165 -0.82 -9.49 9.95
C MET A 165 0.45 -10.16 9.44
N VAL A 166 1.57 -9.95 10.13
CA VAL A 166 2.86 -10.55 9.81
C VAL A 166 3.25 -11.44 10.98
N GLU A 167 3.29 -12.75 10.75
CA GLU A 167 3.53 -13.76 11.77
C GLU A 167 4.92 -14.36 11.63
N LEU A 168 5.62 -14.51 12.75
CA LEU A 168 6.86 -15.26 12.83
C LEU A 168 6.59 -16.67 13.36
N TRP A 169 6.90 -17.67 12.54
CA TRP A 169 6.76 -19.08 12.82
C TRP A 169 8.12 -19.74 13.05
N LYS A 170 8.13 -20.80 13.87
CA LYS A 170 9.30 -21.68 14.05
C LYS A 170 8.88 -23.12 13.84
N ASP A 171 9.60 -23.86 12.99
CA ASP A 171 9.35 -25.30 12.80
C ASP A 171 10.08 -26.17 13.85
N ASN A 172 9.87 -27.49 13.78
CA ASN A 172 10.52 -28.46 14.66
C ASN A 172 12.04 -28.56 14.45
N ASN A 173 12.53 -28.13 13.27
CA ASN A 173 13.96 -28.09 12.92
C ASN A 173 14.63 -26.77 13.35
N LYS A 174 13.91 -25.92 14.10
CA LYS A 174 14.35 -24.58 14.55
C LYS A 174 14.57 -23.58 13.41
N ASN A 175 14.00 -23.82 12.23
CA ASN A 175 13.97 -22.83 11.16
C ASN A 175 12.84 -21.83 11.39
N PHE A 176 13.07 -20.58 10.98
CA PHE A 176 12.12 -19.49 11.13
C PHE A 176 11.49 -19.10 9.79
N PHE A 177 10.18 -18.85 9.83
CA PHE A 177 9.39 -18.50 8.66
C PHE A 177 8.47 -17.32 8.94
N VAL A 178 8.12 -16.60 7.89
CA VAL A 178 7.17 -15.51 7.89
C VAL A 178 5.95 -15.96 7.09
N GLU A 179 4.78 -15.85 7.72
CA GLU A 179 3.49 -15.88 7.03
C GLU A 179 2.88 -14.47 7.11
N VAL A 180 2.30 -14.01 6.00
CA VAL A 180 1.58 -12.74 5.97
C VAL A 180 0.14 -13.00 5.63
N LEU A 181 -0.76 -12.55 6.49
CA LEU A 181 -2.20 -12.66 6.34
C LEU A 181 -2.82 -11.29 6.06
N TYR A 182 -3.95 -11.28 5.38
CA TYR A 182 -4.75 -10.08 5.15
C TYR A 182 -6.23 -10.34 5.40
N SER A 183 -6.88 -9.43 6.11
CA SER A 183 -8.34 -9.31 6.16
C SER A 183 -8.77 -8.06 5.39
N ASP A 184 -9.78 -8.18 4.53
CA ASP A 184 -10.28 -7.05 3.75
C ASP A 184 -11.02 -6.02 4.62
N ASP A 185 -11.69 -6.44 5.69
CA ASP A 185 -12.46 -5.59 6.59
C ASP A 185 -12.67 -6.28 7.96
N ALA A 186 -13.55 -5.73 8.80
CA ALA A 186 -13.86 -6.25 10.13
C ALA A 186 -14.59 -7.61 10.13
N GLU A 187 -15.22 -8.00 9.02
CA GLU A 187 -16.07 -9.20 8.92
C GLU A 187 -15.41 -10.30 8.07
N SER A 188 -14.46 -9.94 7.22
CA SER A 188 -13.75 -10.86 6.35
C SER A 188 -12.80 -11.78 7.13
N PRO A 189 -12.64 -13.05 6.73
CA PRO A 189 -11.64 -13.93 7.32
C PRO A 189 -10.23 -13.52 6.86
N PHE A 190 -9.24 -13.80 7.69
CA PHE A 190 -7.84 -13.72 7.29
C PHE A 190 -7.54 -14.74 6.17
N ARG A 191 -6.87 -14.27 5.12
CA ARG A 191 -6.30 -15.14 4.07
C ARG A 191 -4.79 -14.95 4.00
N SER A 192 -4.07 -16.03 3.68
CA SER A 192 -2.63 -15.95 3.43
C SER A 192 -2.33 -15.22 2.12
N ILE A 193 -1.50 -14.18 2.22
CA ILE A 193 -1.02 -13.37 1.11
C ILE A 193 0.48 -13.54 0.86
N THR A 194 1.16 -14.45 1.57
CA THR A 194 2.60 -14.73 1.43
C THR A 194 3.00 -15.01 -0.02
N LYS A 195 2.15 -15.72 -0.77
CA LYS A 195 2.38 -16.03 -2.19
C LYS A 195 2.53 -14.79 -3.09
N TYR A 196 1.97 -13.64 -2.69
CA TYR A 196 2.07 -12.39 -3.45
C TYR A 196 3.35 -11.60 -3.13
N ILE A 197 4.12 -12.03 -2.12
CA ILE A 197 5.34 -11.33 -1.72
C ILE A 197 6.45 -11.65 -2.72
N THR A 198 6.89 -10.64 -3.47
CA THR A 198 8.00 -10.77 -4.42
C THR A 198 9.24 -11.36 -3.74
N GLY A 199 9.85 -12.39 -4.34
CA GLY A 199 11.02 -13.06 -3.77
C GLY A 199 10.73 -14.20 -2.77
N CYS A 200 9.47 -14.48 -2.44
CA CYS A 200 9.07 -15.62 -1.60
C CYS A 200 8.59 -16.84 -2.41
N ASN A 201 8.92 -16.92 -3.70
CA ASN A 201 8.70 -18.10 -4.58
C ASN A 201 7.28 -18.68 -4.60
N ASN A 202 6.24 -17.84 -4.45
CA ASN A 202 4.84 -18.26 -4.37
C ASN A 202 4.53 -19.26 -3.23
N SER A 203 5.37 -19.31 -2.20
CA SER A 203 5.20 -20.19 -1.04
C SER A 203 4.16 -19.66 -0.05
N SER A 204 3.51 -20.54 0.71
CA SER A 204 2.67 -20.17 1.86
C SER A 204 3.48 -19.59 3.03
N TYR A 205 4.73 -20.02 3.16
CA TYR A 205 5.68 -19.57 4.17
C TYR A 205 6.97 -19.09 3.49
N CYS A 206 7.46 -17.92 3.87
CA CYS A 206 8.74 -17.39 3.40
C CYS A 206 9.78 -17.58 4.50
N SER A 207 10.97 -18.14 4.24
CA SER A 207 11.98 -18.21 5.29
C SER A 207 12.33 -16.80 5.78
N LEU A 208 12.61 -16.64 7.08
CA LEU A 208 12.92 -15.33 7.64
C LEU A 208 14.11 -14.67 6.91
N ASP A 209 15.15 -15.44 6.59
CA ASP A 209 16.32 -14.95 5.86
C ASP A 209 15.99 -14.50 4.43
N THR A 210 15.12 -15.25 3.73
CA THR A 210 14.64 -14.82 2.40
C THR A 210 13.81 -13.56 2.51
N PHE A 211 12.91 -13.47 3.50
CA PHE A 211 12.06 -12.31 3.75
C PHE A 211 12.89 -11.05 4.08
N ILE A 212 13.96 -11.18 4.87
CA ILE A 212 14.88 -10.08 5.18
C ILE A 212 15.65 -9.68 3.92
N THR A 213 16.21 -10.66 3.21
CA THR A 213 17.05 -10.41 2.02
C THR A 213 16.30 -9.66 0.93
N ARG A 214 15.07 -10.10 0.60
CA ARG A 214 14.21 -9.40 -0.39
C ARG A 214 13.80 -8.00 0.04
N SER A 215 13.75 -7.75 1.35
CA SER A 215 13.28 -6.48 1.92
C SER A 215 14.34 -5.39 1.89
N LYS A 216 15.63 -5.75 1.85
CA LYS A 216 16.77 -4.81 1.90
C LYS A 216 16.64 -3.60 0.98
N LYS A 217 16.10 -3.78 -0.23
CA LYS A 217 15.93 -2.67 -1.21
C LYS A 217 14.97 -1.56 -0.74
N TYR A 218 14.09 -1.86 0.20
CA TYR A 218 13.11 -0.92 0.75
C TYR A 218 13.43 -0.51 2.20
N LEU A 219 14.57 -0.92 2.77
CA LEU A 219 14.94 -0.50 4.12
C LEU A 219 15.73 0.82 4.06
N PRO A 220 15.35 1.84 4.84
CA PRO A 220 16.18 3.02 5.00
C PRO A 220 17.38 2.70 5.89
N ASP A 221 18.55 3.26 5.57
CA ASP A 221 19.70 3.20 6.47
C ASP A 221 19.46 4.16 7.63
N ASP A 222 19.15 5.40 7.29
CA ASP A 222 18.78 6.49 8.18
C ASP A 222 17.65 7.29 7.51
N ILE A 223 16.43 7.13 8.03
CA ILE A 223 15.25 7.76 7.43
C ILE A 223 15.29 9.29 7.51
N GLU A 224 15.94 9.86 8.51
CA GLU A 224 16.06 11.32 8.63
C GLU A 224 16.96 11.86 7.52
N LYS A 225 18.08 11.18 7.28
CA LYS A 225 19.00 11.51 6.18
C LYS A 225 18.40 11.25 4.80
N ASP A 226 17.67 10.14 4.63
CA ASP A 226 17.02 9.78 3.37
C ASP A 226 15.87 10.76 3.02
N CYS A 227 15.36 11.53 4.01
CA CYS A 227 14.32 12.54 3.80
C CYS A 227 14.83 13.93 3.40
N LEU A 228 16.13 14.21 3.52
CA LEU A 228 16.77 15.47 3.15
C LEU A 228 16.96 15.61 1.63
#